data_AF-A0A0L8G7L9-F1
#
_entry.id   AF-A0A0L8G7L9-F1
#
_cell.length_a   1.000
_cell.length_b   1.000
_cell.length_c   1.000
_cell.angle_alpha   90.00
_cell.angle_beta   90.00
_cell.angle_gamma   90.00
#
_symmetry.space_group_name_H-M   'P 1'
#
loop_
_entity.id
_entity.type
_entity.pdbx_description
1 polymer ?
#
loop_
_entity_poly.entity_id
_entity_poly.type
_entity_poly.pdbx_seq_one_letter_code
_entity_poly.pdbx_strand_id
1 'polypeptide(L)' 'MVKRGYLQLVPDQKAETLEVVIIENVEAGSTIFIDMWPSYKNLSRLEYNHGTVNHSSYFVDPMSGVCTNDVESYWA' A
#
# COMPACT_ATOMS: atom_id res chain seq x y z
N MET A 1 13.99 -11.67 -13.04
CA MET A 1 13.20 -10.47 -13.36
C MET A 1 13.63 -9.36 -12.41
N VAL A 2 13.87 -8.14 -12.89
CA VAL A 2 14.22 -6.99 -12.03
C VAL A 2 12.92 -6.31 -11.61
N LYS A 3 12.67 -6.17 -10.31
CA LYS A 3 11.58 -5.35 -9.78
C LYS A 3 12.02 -3.88 -9.84
N ARG A 4 11.11 -2.99 -10.24
CA ARG A 4 11.35 -1.53 -10.27
C ARG A 4 10.45 -0.88 -9.23
N GLY A 5 11.00 0.07 -8.48
CA GLY A 5 10.25 0.88 -7.51
C GLY A 5 10.03 2.30 -8.01
N TYR A 6 8.96 2.92 -7.54
CA TYR A 6 8.69 4.36 -7.66
C TYR A 6 8.68 4.94 -6.25
N LEU A 7 9.40 6.05 -6.03
CA LEU A 7 9.44 6.75 -4.75
C LEU A 7 9.09 8.23 -4.96
N GLN A 8 8.19 8.74 -4.13
CA GLN A 8 7.76 10.14 -4.13
C GLN A 8 7.81 10.69 -2.71
N LEU A 9 8.40 11.87 -2.55
CA LEU A 9 8.31 12.63 -1.30
C LEU A 9 6.91 13.22 -1.17
N VAL A 10 6.26 12.95 -0.04
CA VAL A 10 4.93 13.47 0.29
C VAL A 10 5.02 14.41 1.49
N PRO A 11 4.19 15.47 1.56
CA PRO A 11 4.28 16.47 2.61
C PRO A 11 3.83 15.96 3.99
N ASP A 12 2.89 15.01 4.02
CA ASP A 12 2.43 14.33 5.23
C ASP A 12 1.81 12.95 4.87
N GLN A 13 1.48 12.17 5.89
CA GLN A 13 0.87 10.83 5.75
C GLN A 13 -0.65 10.85 5.99
N LYS A 14 -1.31 12.00 5.80
CA LYS A 14 -2.77 12.08 5.96
C LYS A 14 -3.46 11.31 4.85
N ALA A 15 -4.67 10.83 5.12
CA ALA A 15 -5.46 10.09 4.15
C ALA A 15 -5.63 10.89 2.85
N GLU A 16 -5.98 12.16 2.93
CA GLU A 16 -6.22 13.02 1.76
C GLU A 16 -4.97 13.15 0.89
N THR A 17 -3.80 13.32 1.50
CA THR A 17 -2.51 13.41 0.79
C THR A 17 -2.19 12.10 0.08
N LEU A 18 -2.32 10.97 0.79
CA LEU A 18 -1.96 9.66 0.24
C LEU A 18 -2.96 9.17 -0.82
N GLU A 19 -4.24 9.46 -0.65
CA GLU A 19 -5.29 9.15 -1.64
C GLU A 19 -5.01 9.87 -2.97
N VAL A 20 -4.67 11.17 -2.94
CA VAL A 20 -4.29 11.91 -4.15
C VAL A 20 -3.08 11.28 -4.82
N VAL A 21 -2.03 10.98 -4.05
CA VAL A 21 -0.80 10.36 -4.60
C VAL A 21 -1.10 9.00 -5.22
N ILE A 22 -1.96 8.19 -4.60
CA ILE A 22 -2.34 6.88 -5.14
C ILE A 22 -3.14 7.04 -6.43
N ILE A 23 -4.11 7.95 -6.48
CA ILE A 23 -4.94 8.20 -7.67
C ILE A 23 -4.08 8.68 -8.86
N GLU A 24 -3.09 9.54 -8.60
CA GLU A 24 -2.21 10.06 -9.65
C GLU A 24 -1.22 9.03 -10.21
N ASN A 25 -0.83 8.03 -9.41
CA ASN A 25 0.26 7.11 -9.73
C ASN A 25 -0.17 5.66 -9.95
N VAL A 26 -1.36 5.26 -9.52
CA VAL A 26 -1.87 3.88 -9.57
C VAL A 26 -3.18 3.85 -10.34
N GLU A 27 -3.20 3.05 -11.40
CA GLU A 27 -4.38 2.85 -12.24
C GLU A 27 -5.58 2.38 -11.41
N ALA A 28 -6.74 3.03 -11.59
CA ALA A 28 -7.98 2.68 -10.89
C ALA A 28 -8.36 1.21 -11.11
N GLY A 29 -8.88 0.54 -10.08
CA GLY A 29 -9.18 -0.89 -10.11
C GLY A 29 -7.97 -1.81 -9.86
N SER A 30 -6.76 -1.26 -9.75
CA SER A 30 -5.57 -2.04 -9.38
C SER A 30 -5.70 -2.70 -8.01
N THR A 31 -4.94 -3.77 -7.81
CA THR A 31 -4.74 -4.36 -6.48
C THR A 31 -3.60 -3.66 -5.75
N ILE A 32 -3.91 -3.13 -4.57
CA ILE A 32 -2.95 -2.48 -3.68
C ILE A 32 -2.77 -3.37 -2.45
N PHE A 33 -1.52 -3.77 -2.22
CA PHE A 33 -1.09 -4.42 -0.98
C PHE A 33 -0.40 -3.41 -0.09
N ILE A 34 -0.89 -3.26 1.13
CA ILE A 34 -0.40 -2.24 2.05
C ILE A 34 -0.49 -2.72 3.50
N ASP A 35 0.23 -2.07 4.39
CA ASP A 35 0.07 -2.33 5.82
C ASP A 35 -1.28 -1.80 6.34
N MET A 36 -1.60 -2.06 7.60
CA MET A 36 -2.86 -1.60 8.21
C MET A 36 -2.81 -0.15 8.70
N TRP A 37 -1.99 0.73 8.11
CA TRP A 37 -1.95 2.13 8.53
C TRP A 37 -3.31 2.83 8.34
N PRO A 38 -3.81 3.60 9.33
CA PRO A 38 -5.17 4.14 9.29
C PRO A 38 -5.51 5.01 8.08
N SER A 39 -4.52 5.69 7.49
CA SER A 39 -4.72 6.57 6.33
C SER A 39 -5.15 5.82 5.06
N TYR A 40 -4.93 4.50 4.97
CA TYR A 40 -5.30 3.69 3.81
C TYR A 40 -6.70 3.06 3.89
N LYS A 41 -7.46 3.35 4.95
CA LYS A 41 -8.79 2.72 5.18
C LYS A 41 -9.81 2.98 4.06
N ASN A 42 -9.64 4.03 3.28
CA ASN A 42 -10.59 4.43 2.24
C ASN A 42 -10.29 3.84 0.86
N LEU A 43 -9.22 3.08 0.65
CA LEU A 43 -8.84 2.60 -0.69
C LEU A 43 -9.94 1.77 -1.37
N SER A 44 -10.69 0.97 -0.60
CA SER A 44 -11.83 0.22 -1.14
C SER A 44 -12.98 1.12 -1.61
N ARG A 45 -13.14 2.33 -1.04
CA ARG A 45 -14.13 3.32 -1.50
C ARG A 45 -13.69 4.05 -2.76
N LEU A 46 -12.40 4.07 -3.03
CA LEU A 46 -11.78 4.61 -4.24
C LEU A 46 -11.65 3.55 -5.35
N GLU A 47 -12.44 2.47 -5.26
CA GLU A 47 -12.51 1.40 -6.26
C GLU A 47 -11.21 0.60 -6.45
N TYR A 48 -10.28 0.64 -5.48
CA TYR A 48 -9.11 -0.24 -5.47
C TYR A 48 -9.40 -1.58 -4.79
N ASN A 49 -8.79 -2.64 -5.33
CA ASN A 49 -8.78 -3.94 -4.67
C ASN A 49 -7.74 -3.90 -3.54
N HIS A 50 -8.20 -3.91 -2.29
CA HIS A 50 -7.36 -3.63 -1.14
C HIS A 50 -7.01 -4.92 -0.38
N GLY A 51 -5.73 -5.29 -0.37
CA GLY A 51 -5.19 -6.34 0.49
C GLY A 51 -4.32 -5.73 1.59
N THR A 52 -4.44 -6.25 2.80
CA THR A 52 -3.69 -5.75 3.96
C THR A 52 -2.91 -6.84 4.67
N VAL A 53 -1.83 -6.43 5.35
CA VAL A 53 -1.11 -7.28 6.31
C VAL A 53 -0.98 -6.54 7.64
N ASN A 54 -1.25 -7.25 8.74
CA ASN A 54 -1.04 -6.73 10.08
C ASN A 54 0.37 -7.06 10.58
N HIS A 55 1.31 -6.13 10.41
CA HIS A 55 2.70 -6.30 10.85
C HIS A 55 2.89 -6.43 12.36
N SER A 56 1.89 -6.10 13.20
CA SER A 56 1.95 -6.42 14.63
C SER A 56 1.80 -7.92 14.92
N SER A 57 1.24 -8.67 13.97
CA SER A 57 0.91 -10.09 14.12
C SER A 57 1.70 -10.98 13.18
N TYR A 58 1.90 -10.56 11.92
CA TYR A 58 2.48 -11.38 10.86
C TYR A 58 3.29 -10.54 9.86
N PHE A 59 4.36 -11.12 9.31
CA PHE A 59 5.08 -10.55 8.16
C PHE A 59 4.41 -10.86 6.81
N VAL A 60 3.63 -11.92 6.77
CA VAL A 60 2.82 -12.37 5.64
C VAL A 60 1.47 -12.76 6.22
N ASP A 61 0.38 -12.20 5.70
CA ASP A 61 -0.96 -12.55 6.17
C ASP A 61 -1.24 -14.05 5.88
N PRO A 62 -1.56 -14.88 6.89
CA PRO A 62 -1.65 -16.32 6.72
C PRO A 62 -2.87 -16.78 5.92
N MET A 63 -3.87 -15.92 5.74
CA MET A 63 -5.12 -16.26 5.05
C MET A 63 -5.11 -15.83 3.58
N SER A 64 -4.64 -14.61 3.31
CA SER A 64 -4.61 -13.99 1.99
C SER A 64 -3.24 -14.11 1.29
N GLY A 65 -2.17 -14.36 2.05
CA GLY A 65 -0.80 -14.38 1.54
C GLY A 65 -0.21 -12.99 1.26
N VAL A 66 -0.92 -11.91 1.62
CA VAL A 66 -0.45 -10.53 1.41
C VAL A 66 0.82 -10.27 2.23
N CYS A 67 1.82 -9.65 1.59
CA CYS A 67 3.00 -9.11 2.27
C CYS A 67 3.49 -7.86 1.54
N THR A 68 4.16 -6.96 2.26
CA THR A 68 4.72 -5.70 1.74
C THR A 68 6.24 -5.66 1.83
N ASN A 69 6.88 -6.73 2.30
CA ASN A 69 8.33 -6.82 2.56
C ASN A 69 9.20 -6.50 1.33
N ASP A 70 8.74 -6.85 0.13
CA ASP A 70 9.45 -6.54 -1.11
C ASP A 70 9.60 -5.02 -1.31
N VAL A 71 8.53 -4.25 -1.05
CA VAL A 71 8.57 -2.79 -1.10
C VAL A 71 9.34 -2.27 0.11
N GLU A 72 9.17 -2.90 1.28
CA GLU A 72 9.83 -2.46 2.50
C GLU A 72 11.35 -2.63 2.51
N SER A 73 11.86 -3.57 1.73
CA SER A 73 13.29 -3.77 1.56
C SER A 73 14.00 -2.59 0.88
N TYR A 74 13.28 -1.70 0.19
CA TYR A 74 13.89 -0.51 -0.45
C TYR A 74 14.33 0.57 0.55
N TRP A 75 13.84 0.53 1.79
CA TRP A 75 14.20 1.47 2.85
C TRP A 75 15.04 0.86 3.98
N ALA A 76 15.51 -0.38 3.81
CA ALA A 76 16.41 -1.07 4.75
C ALA A 76 17.87 -0.60 4.66
#